data_AF-A0A943BPV4-F1
#
_entry.id   AF-A0A943BPV4-F1
#
_cell.length_a   1.000
_cell.length_b   1.000
_cell.length_c   1.000
_cell.angle_alpha   90.00
_cell.angle_beta   90.00
_cell.angle_gamma   90.00
#
_symmetry.space_group_name_H-M   'P 1'
#
loop_
_entity.id
_entity.type
_entity.pdbx_description
1 polymer ?
#
loop_
_entity_poly.entity_id
_entity_poly.type
_entity_poly.pdbx_seq_one_letter_code
_entity_poly.pdbx_strand_id
1 'polypeptide(L)'
;MATVKDLADKLGVSKPTIVKQLDALGLREDHAAPTGPRGALEIDSFAASAIADAILKTRTDDEPDDRAENATDRESRAFEDEGAISVYRDYVSSLKSALSDSNSRYDRLAAELDQKNAQIERLQRQLETANKTIEKLSTRSWFDRMFNRGLPERTSEES
;
A
#
# COMPACT_ATOMS: atom_id res chain seq x y z
N MET A 1 -14.09 5.90 -3.22
CA MET A 1 -13.77 7.34 -3.10
C MET A 1 -15.07 8.08 -2.90
N ALA A 2 -15.07 9.14 -2.09
CA ALA A 2 -16.26 9.93 -1.81
C ALA A 2 -16.31 11.11 -2.78
N THR A 3 -17.50 11.55 -3.17
CA THR A 3 -17.62 12.78 -3.96
C THR A 3 -17.57 14.00 -3.05
N VAL A 4 -17.19 15.15 -3.60
CA VAL A 4 -17.29 16.45 -2.91
C VAL A 4 -18.73 16.72 -2.42
N LYS A 5 -19.75 16.21 -3.12
CA LYS A 5 -21.14 16.29 -2.67
C LYS A 5 -21.34 15.49 -1.39
N ASP A 6 -20.92 14.23 -1.37
CA ASP A 6 -21.14 13.36 -0.23
C ASP A 6 -20.40 13.88 1.02
N LEU A 7 -19.21 14.45 0.84
CA LEU A 7 -18.49 15.09 1.93
C LEU A 7 -19.19 16.34 2.45
N ALA A 8 -19.71 17.18 1.54
CA ALA A 8 -20.48 18.37 1.90
C ALA A 8 -21.73 18.00 2.72
N ASP A 9 -22.46 16.98 2.28
CA ASP A 9 -23.65 16.46 2.96
C ASP A 9 -23.29 15.88 4.34
N LYS A 10 -22.18 15.14 4.47
CA LYS A 10 -21.68 14.59 5.74
C LYS A 10 -21.28 15.67 6.74
N LEU A 11 -20.60 16.72 6.29
CA LEU A 11 -20.08 17.77 7.17
C LEU A 11 -21.07 18.93 7.40
N GLY A 12 -22.26 18.87 6.80
CA GLY A 12 -23.26 19.93 6.91
C GLY A 12 -22.83 21.26 6.26
N VAL A 13 -21.92 21.22 5.28
CA VAL A 13 -21.39 22.42 4.62
C VAL A 13 -21.75 22.47 3.14
N SER A 14 -21.53 23.62 2.51
CA SER A 14 -21.75 23.77 1.07
C SER A 14 -20.62 23.13 0.24
N LYS A 15 -20.92 22.64 -0.97
CA LYS A 15 -19.89 22.14 -1.90
C LYS A 15 -18.79 23.17 -2.21
N PRO A 16 -19.11 24.46 -2.44
CA PRO A 16 -18.08 25.49 -2.61
C PRO A 16 -17.13 25.59 -1.40
N THR A 17 -17.62 25.38 -0.18
CA THR A 17 -16.78 25.36 1.02
C THR A 17 -15.76 24.24 0.96
N ILE A 18 -16.18 23.03 0.58
CA ILE A 18 -15.28 21.88 0.41
C ILE A 18 -14.22 22.16 -0.66
N VAL A 19 -14.63 22.70 -1.82
CA VAL A 19 -13.70 23.03 -2.92
C VAL A 19 -12.70 24.11 -2.48
N LYS A 20 -13.17 25.14 -1.77
CA LYS A 20 -12.30 26.20 -1.22
C LYS A 20 -11.26 25.62 -0.26
N GLN A 21 -11.66 24.71 0.64
CA GLN A 21 -10.73 24.08 1.57
C GLN A 21 -9.76 23.14 0.85
N LEU A 22 -10.24 22.41 -0.16
CA LEU A 22 -9.38 21.57 -1.00
C LEU A 22 -8.29 22.40 -1.72
N ASP A 23 -8.66 23.56 -2.27
CA ASP A 23 -7.73 24.50 -2.90
C ASP A 23 -6.79 25.13 -1.86
N ALA A 24 -7.31 25.55 -0.70
CA ALA A 24 -6.53 26.17 0.37
C ALA A 24 -5.48 25.23 0.97
N LEU A 25 -5.78 23.93 1.03
CA LEU A 25 -4.88 22.89 1.49
C LEU A 25 -3.92 22.39 0.40
N GLY A 26 -4.07 22.85 -0.85
CA GLY A 26 -3.23 22.42 -1.97
C GLY A 26 -3.46 20.96 -2.39
N LEU A 27 -4.59 20.35 -2.03
CA LEU A 27 -4.85 18.92 -2.19
C LEU A 27 -5.49 18.56 -3.54
N ARG A 28 -5.77 19.55 -4.38
CA ARG A 28 -6.54 19.38 -5.61
C ARG A 28 -5.83 18.56 -6.69
N GLU A 29 -4.51 18.61 -6.75
CA GLU A 29 -3.74 17.91 -7.79
C GLU A 29 -3.56 16.43 -7.47
N ASP A 30 -3.23 16.11 -6.21
CA ASP A 30 -2.83 14.75 -5.83
C ASP A 30 -3.96 13.91 -5.24
N HIS A 31 -4.95 14.56 -4.62
CA HIS A 31 -5.98 13.87 -3.82
C HIS A 31 -7.40 14.05 -4.34
N ALA A 32 -7.55 14.72 -5.50
CA ALA A 32 -8.84 14.95 -6.12
C ALA A 32 -8.81 14.62 -7.62
N ALA A 33 -9.82 13.90 -8.08
CA ALA A 33 -9.94 13.49 -9.48
C ALA A 33 -11.30 13.91 -10.05
N PRO A 34 -11.36 14.39 -11.30
CA PRO A 34 -12.62 14.63 -11.97
C PRO A 34 -13.32 13.30 -12.27
N THR A 35 -14.59 13.20 -11.88
CA THR A 35 -15.47 12.08 -12.14
C THR A 35 -16.66 12.49 -13.02
N GLY A 36 -16.94 11.65 -14.02
CA GLY A 36 -18.10 11.75 -14.90
C GLY A 36 -18.13 12.95 -15.86
N PRO A 37 -19.18 13.04 -16.72
CA PRO A 37 -19.27 14.02 -17.80
C PRO A 37 -19.55 15.46 -17.34
N ARG A 38 -19.75 15.68 -16.03
CA ARG A 38 -20.14 16.99 -15.46
C ARG A 38 -19.04 17.62 -14.59
N GLY A 39 -17.83 17.06 -14.56
CA GLY A 39 -16.73 17.61 -13.77
C GLY A 39 -16.99 17.57 -12.26
N ALA A 40 -17.74 16.56 -11.78
CA ALA A 40 -17.82 16.31 -10.35
C ALA A 40 -16.44 15.90 -9.85
N LEU A 41 -16.12 16.18 -8.59
CA LEU A 41 -14.80 15.87 -8.04
C LEU A 41 -14.94 14.75 -7.01
N GLU A 42 -14.17 13.69 -7.21
CA GLU A 42 -13.95 12.65 -6.21
C GLU A 42 -12.69 12.98 -5.42
N ILE A 43 -12.74 12.74 -4.13
CA ILE A 43 -11.63 12.98 -3.20
C ILE A 43 -11.32 11.68 -2.45
N ASP A 44 -10.04 11.48 -2.16
CA ASP A 44 -9.62 10.36 -1.35
C ASP A 44 -9.94 10.57 0.14
N SER A 45 -9.74 9.51 0.92
CA SER A 45 -10.04 9.51 2.35
C SER A 45 -9.12 10.44 3.15
N PHE A 46 -7.90 10.69 2.65
CA PHE A 46 -6.97 11.62 3.27
C PHE A 46 -7.46 13.06 3.13
N ALA A 47 -7.73 13.52 1.90
CA ALA A 47 -8.23 14.86 1.66
C ALA A 47 -9.57 15.11 2.34
N ALA A 48 -10.47 14.12 2.36
CA ALA A 48 -11.70 14.21 3.12
C ALA A 48 -11.45 14.48 4.62
N SER A 49 -10.51 13.76 5.24
CA SER A 49 -10.15 13.95 6.64
C SER A 49 -9.48 15.30 6.92
N ALA A 50 -8.59 15.76 6.04
CA ALA A 50 -7.90 17.05 6.17
C ALA A 50 -8.88 18.23 6.04
N ILE A 51 -9.85 18.12 5.12
CA ILE A 51 -10.91 19.12 4.97
C ILE A 51 -11.84 19.13 6.20
N ALA A 52 -12.20 17.97 6.73
CA ALA A 52 -12.99 17.87 7.96
C ALA A 52 -12.28 18.57 9.14
N ASP A 53 -10.98 18.31 9.30
CA ASP A 53 -10.15 18.95 10.34
C ASP A 53 -10.08 20.48 10.17
N ALA A 54 -9.83 20.95 8.94
CA ALA A 54 -9.77 22.37 8.64
C ALA A 54 -11.10 23.09 8.96
N ILE A 55 -12.23 22.47 8.63
CA ILE A 55 -13.57 23.02 8.92
C ILE A 55 -13.80 23.09 10.43
N LEU A 56 -13.48 22.02 11.16
CA LEU A 56 -13.67 21.98 12.62
C LEU A 56 -12.77 23.00 13.33
N LYS A 57 -11.53 23.17 12.86
CA LYS A 57 -10.59 24.15 13.39
C LYS A 57 -11.04 25.60 13.16
N THR A 58 -11.50 25.93 11.96
CA THR A 58 -12.04 27.28 11.69
C THR A 58 -13.25 27.64 12.55
N ARG A 59 -13.99 26.64 13.07
CA ARG A 59 -15.18 26.84 13.91
C ARG A 59 -14.87 26.91 15.40
N THR A 60 -13.74 26.34 15.82
CA THR A 60 -13.29 26.38 17.23
C THR A 60 -12.52 27.66 17.53
N ASP A 61 -11.89 28.28 16.51
CA ASP A 61 -11.26 29.60 16.64
C ASP A 61 -12.28 30.76 16.77
N ASP A 62 -13.56 30.54 16.42
CA ASP A 62 -14.68 31.48 16.62
C ASP A 62 -15.26 31.40 18.05
N GLU A 63 -14.42 31.44 19.10
CA GLU A 63 -14.89 31.55 20.49
C GLU A 63 -15.70 32.85 20.71
N PRO A 64 -16.98 32.79 21.11
CA PRO A 64 -17.62 33.89 21.82
C PRO A 64 -17.60 33.54 23.31
N ASP A 65 -16.68 34.16 24.04
CA ASP A 65 -16.92 34.49 25.44
C ASP A 65 -18.29 35.22 25.49
N ASP A 66 -19.23 34.72 26.29
CA ASP A 66 -20.53 35.36 26.61
C ASP A 66 -21.68 35.44 25.57
N ARG A 67 -22.13 34.34 24.97
CA ARG A 67 -23.50 34.34 24.38
C ARG A 67 -24.33 33.09 24.71
N ALA A 68 -25.47 33.35 25.35
CA ALA A 68 -26.48 32.38 25.75
C ALA A 68 -26.68 31.25 24.72
N GLU A 69 -26.42 30.03 25.19
CA GLU A 69 -26.44 28.79 24.41
C GLU A 69 -27.85 28.51 23.87
N ASN A 70 -28.05 28.78 22.58
CA ASN A 70 -29.27 28.41 21.88
C ASN A 70 -29.29 26.90 21.60
N ALA A 71 -30.43 26.24 21.83
CA ALA A 71 -30.60 24.81 21.60
C ALA A 71 -30.36 24.40 20.12
N THR A 72 -30.68 25.29 19.17
CA THR A 72 -30.46 25.03 17.73
C THR A 72 -28.99 24.95 17.35
N ASP A 73 -28.14 25.71 18.05
CA ASP A 73 -26.70 25.75 17.78
C ASP A 73 -26.01 24.48 18.31
N ARG A 74 -26.50 23.93 19.43
CA ARG A 74 -26.04 22.62 19.96
C ARG A 74 -26.40 21.46 19.05
N GLU A 75 -27.63 21.44 18.53
CA GLU A 75 -28.09 20.37 17.64
C GLU A 75 -27.32 20.39 16.31
N SER A 76 -27.01 21.58 15.80
CA SER A 76 -26.18 21.74 14.59
C SER A 76 -24.74 21.28 14.82
N ARG A 77 -24.12 21.62 15.97
CA ARG A 77 -22.78 21.14 16.34
C ARG A 77 -22.71 19.62 16.49
N ALA A 78 -23.72 19.00 17.11
CA ALA A 78 -23.77 17.55 17.27
C ALA A 78 -23.82 16.80 15.92
N PHE A 79 -24.59 17.31 14.96
CA PHE A 79 -24.64 16.75 13.60
C PHE A 79 -23.29 16.89 12.87
N GLU A 80 -22.62 18.03 13.03
CA GLU A 80 -21.31 18.30 12.41
C GLU A 80 -20.19 17.42 13.01
N ASP A 81 -20.18 17.26 14.33
CA ASP A 81 -19.24 16.38 15.03
C ASP A 81 -19.42 14.92 14.59
N GLU A 82 -20.66 14.44 14.47
CA GLU A 82 -20.95 13.11 13.96
C GLU A 82 -20.50 12.93 12.50
N GLY A 83 -20.70 13.96 11.68
CA GLY A 83 -20.18 14.07 10.32
C GLY A 83 -18.66 13.90 10.25
N ALA A 84 -17.92 14.68 11.03
CA ALA A 84 -16.46 14.62 11.10
C ALA A 84 -15.97 13.25 11.60
N ILE A 85 -16.60 12.71 12.65
CA ILE A 85 -16.30 11.37 13.18
C ILE A 85 -16.47 10.30 12.10
N SER A 86 -17.51 10.40 11.28
CA SER A 86 -17.74 9.45 10.18
C SER A 86 -16.59 9.49 9.15
N VAL A 87 -16.11 10.69 8.81
CA VAL A 87 -15.02 10.89 7.86
C VAL A 87 -13.71 10.35 8.41
N TYR A 88 -13.41 10.59 9.70
CA TYR A 88 -12.22 10.02 10.33
C TYR A 88 -12.27 8.48 10.40
N ARG A 89 -13.45 7.90 10.66
CA ARG A 89 -13.63 6.44 10.65
C ARG A 89 -13.34 5.85 9.26
N ASP A 90 -13.85 6.49 8.21
CA ASP A 90 -13.58 6.09 6.82
C ASP A 90 -12.07 6.17 6.51
N TYR A 91 -11.39 7.22 6.96
CA TYR A 91 -9.95 7.37 6.80
C TYR A 91 -9.14 6.29 7.54
N VAL A 92 -9.46 6.02 8.80
CA VAL A 92 -8.82 4.94 9.58
C VAL A 92 -9.04 3.58 8.93
N SER A 93 -10.25 3.31 8.42
CA SER A 93 -10.54 2.08 7.68
C SER A 93 -9.69 1.97 6.41
N SER A 94 -9.55 3.07 5.67
CA SER A 94 -8.72 3.14 4.47
C SER A 94 -7.25 2.84 4.78
N LEU A 95 -6.71 3.44 5.85
CA LEU A 95 -5.34 3.19 6.30
C LEU A 95 -5.13 1.73 6.72
N LYS A 96 -6.10 1.14 7.43
CA LYS A 96 -6.04 -0.26 7.84
C LYS A 96 -5.99 -1.21 6.64
N SER A 97 -6.81 -0.95 5.62
CA SER A 97 -6.78 -1.73 4.37
C SER A 97 -5.44 -1.59 3.65
N ALA A 98 -4.94 -0.36 3.49
CA ALA A 98 -3.64 -0.12 2.85
C ALA A 98 -2.48 -0.80 3.58
N LEU A 99 -2.51 -0.80 4.92
CA LEU A 99 -1.52 -1.49 5.75
C LEU A 99 -1.61 -3.01 5.58
N SER A 100 -2.82 -3.57 5.55
CA SER A 100 -3.05 -5.01 5.32
C SER A 100 -2.53 -5.45 3.95
N ASP A 101 -2.79 -4.66 2.91
CA ASP A 101 -2.30 -4.91 1.55
C ASP A 101 -0.78 -4.82 1.49
N SER A 102 -0.18 -3.84 2.18
CA SER A 102 1.27 -3.70 2.28
C SER A 102 1.92 -4.91 2.95
N ASN A 103 1.40 -5.33 4.11
CA ASN A 103 1.89 -6.54 4.80
C ASN A 103 1.77 -7.79 3.92
N SER A 104 0.65 -7.95 3.22
CA SER A 104 0.46 -9.07 2.29
C SER A 104 1.48 -9.07 1.14
N ARG A 105 1.90 -7.88 0.68
CA ARG A 105 2.97 -7.74 -0.33
C ARG A 105 4.33 -8.08 0.26
N TYR A 106 4.63 -7.63 1.48
CA TYR A 106 5.85 -7.99 2.20
C TYR A 106 5.99 -9.50 2.38
N ASP A 107 4.92 -10.19 2.81
CA ASP A 107 4.95 -11.64 2.99
C ASP A 107 5.24 -12.39 1.69
N ARG A 108 4.65 -11.95 0.57
CA ARG A 108 4.93 -12.51 -0.77
C ARG A 108 6.37 -12.30 -1.20
N LEU A 109 6.89 -11.09 -1.01
CA LEU A 109 8.28 -10.75 -1.34
C LEU A 109 9.27 -11.55 -0.49
N ALA A 110 8.98 -11.75 0.80
CA ALA A 110 9.78 -12.57 1.69
C ALA A 110 9.81 -14.04 1.20
N ALA A 111 8.65 -14.61 0.88
CA ALA A 111 8.57 -15.97 0.33
C ALA A 111 9.31 -16.13 -1.01
N GLU A 112 9.22 -15.13 -1.90
CA GLU A 112 9.98 -15.13 -3.15
C GLU A 112 11.49 -15.09 -2.89
N LEU A 113 11.93 -14.26 -1.94
CA LEU A 113 13.34 -14.15 -1.58
C LEU A 113 13.88 -15.46 -1.01
N ASP A 114 13.12 -16.15 -0.17
CA ASP A 114 13.47 -17.49 0.33
C ASP A 114 13.58 -18.52 -0.81
N GLN A 115 12.66 -18.49 -1.77
CA GLN A 115 12.72 -19.36 -2.95
C GLN A 115 13.98 -19.09 -3.79
N LYS A 116 14.33 -17.81 -3.99
CA LYS A 116 15.54 -17.42 -4.74
C LYS A 116 16.80 -17.84 -3.99
N ASN A 117 16.86 -17.68 -2.68
CA ASN A 117 17.98 -18.14 -1.86
C ASN A 117 18.17 -19.65 -1.97
N ALA A 118 17.09 -20.43 -1.85
CA ALA A 118 17.14 -21.89 -2.05
C ALA A 118 17.60 -22.27 -3.47
N GLN A 119 17.22 -21.51 -4.49
CA GLN A 119 17.69 -21.71 -5.85
C GLN A 119 19.20 -21.42 -5.97
N ILE A 120 19.69 -20.35 -5.36
CA ILE A 120 21.12 -20.01 -5.33
C ILE A 120 21.92 -21.15 -4.69
N GLU A 121 21.50 -21.66 -3.53
CA GLU A 121 22.17 -22.77 -2.87
C GLU A 121 22.22 -24.04 -3.71
N ARG A 122 21.16 -24.34 -4.47
CA ARG A 122 21.14 -25.48 -5.39
C ARG A 122 22.13 -25.29 -6.53
N LEU A 123 22.17 -24.09 -7.12
CA LEU A 123 23.10 -23.75 -8.20
C LEU A 123 24.56 -23.77 -7.71
N GLN A 124 24.83 -23.29 -6.50
CA GLN A 124 26.16 -23.38 -5.88
C GLN A 124 26.61 -24.83 -5.72
N ARG A 125 25.74 -25.72 -5.20
CA ARG A 125 26.04 -27.16 -5.09
C ARG A 125 26.28 -27.82 -6.45
N GLN A 126 25.52 -27.43 -7.47
CA GLN A 126 25.74 -27.92 -8.84
C GLN A 126 27.09 -27.45 -9.40
N LEU A 127 27.46 -26.19 -9.19
CA LEU A 127 28.77 -25.65 -9.58
C LEU A 127 29.92 -26.35 -8.87
N GLU A 128 29.83 -26.56 -7.55
CA GLU A 128 30.84 -27.31 -6.81
C GLU A 128 31.01 -28.74 -7.33
N THR A 129 29.89 -29.40 -7.64
CA THR A 129 29.91 -30.75 -8.21
C THR A 129 30.56 -30.75 -9.59
N ALA A 130 30.22 -29.80 -10.44
CA ALA A 130 30.81 -29.64 -11.77
C ALA A 130 32.32 -29.32 -11.69
N ASN A 131 32.73 -28.47 -10.74
CA ASN A 131 34.16 -28.18 -10.54
C ASN A 131 34.91 -29.43 -10.08
N LYS A 132 34.36 -30.22 -9.15
CA LYS A 132 34.95 -31.50 -8.73
C LYS A 132 35.06 -32.50 -9.88
N THR A 133 34.08 -32.57 -10.79
CA THR A 133 34.18 -33.45 -11.96
C THR A 133 35.22 -32.96 -12.95
N ILE A 134 35.33 -31.65 -13.19
CA ILE A 134 36.38 -31.04 -14.01
C ILE A 134 37.76 -31.32 -13.42
N GLU A 135 37.95 -31.15 -12.11
CA GLU A 135 39.21 -31.46 -11.42
C GLU A 135 39.58 -32.94 -11.53
N LYS A 136 38.62 -33.85 -11.31
CA LYS A 136 38.85 -35.29 -11.49
C LYS A 136 39.23 -35.63 -12.92
N LEU A 137 38.58 -35.00 -13.89
CA LEU A 137 38.91 -35.22 -15.29
C LEU A 137 40.29 -34.65 -15.59
N SER A 138 40.61 -33.42 -15.16
CA SER A 138 41.90 -32.75 -15.42
C SER A 138 43.08 -33.45 -14.75
N THR A 139 42.88 -34.02 -13.57
CA THR A 139 43.90 -34.79 -12.83
C THR A 139 44.06 -36.21 -13.35
N ARG A 140 43.12 -36.77 -14.12
CA ARG A 140 43.36 -38.05 -14.84
C ARG A 140 44.53 -37.87 -15.81
N SER A 141 45.57 -38.65 -15.58
CA SER A 141 46.72 -38.78 -16.47
C SER A 141 46.25 -38.96 -17.92
N TRP A 142 46.87 -38.26 -18.86
CA TRP A 142 46.64 -38.43 -20.30
C TRP A 142 46.75 -39.91 -20.72
N PHE A 143 47.60 -40.68 -20.04
CA PHE A 143 47.74 -42.13 -20.23
C PHE A 143 46.46 -42.89 -19.87
N ASP A 144 45.81 -42.52 -18.77
CA ASP A 144 44.59 -43.15 -18.26
C ASP A 144 43.34 -42.82 -19.10
N ARG A 145 43.36 -41.66 -19.77
CA ARG A 145 42.40 -41.28 -20.82
C ARG A 145 42.62 -42.06 -22.12
N MET A 146 43.87 -42.34 -22.49
CA MET A 146 44.18 -43.02 -23.75
C MET A 146 43.87 -44.52 -23.70
N PHE A 147 44.01 -45.16 -22.53
CA PHE A 147 43.79 -46.60 -22.36
C PHE A 147 42.45 -46.98 -21.71
N ASN A 148 41.53 -46.02 -21.54
CA ASN A 148 40.16 -46.19 -21.04
C ASN A 148 40.04 -47.09 -19.79
N ARG A 149 41.08 -47.09 -18.93
CA ARG A 149 41.31 -48.15 -17.93
C ARG A 149 40.63 -47.91 -16.58
N GLY A 150 39.61 -47.06 -16.56
CA GLY A 150 38.94 -46.61 -15.33
C GLY A 150 37.56 -46.02 -15.54
N LEU A 151 36.76 -46.53 -16.48
CA LEU A 151 35.31 -46.29 -16.44
C LEU A 151 34.74 -47.14 -15.30
N PRO A 152 33.96 -46.59 -14.35
CA PRO A 152 33.05 -47.45 -13.58
C PRO A 152 32.11 -48.12 -14.58
N GLU A 153 31.87 -49.41 -14.39
CA GLU A 153 30.94 -50.17 -15.23
C GLU A 153 29.63 -49.37 -15.35
N ARG A 154 29.16 -49.18 -16.59
CA ARG A 154 27.78 -48.75 -16.80
C ARG A 154 26.93 -49.88 -16.23
N THR A 155 26.46 -49.75 -15.00
CA THR A 155 25.33 -50.53 -14.53
C THR A 155 24.13 -50.06 -15.33
N SER A 156 23.95 -50.69 -16.48
CA SER A 156 22.67 -50.80 -17.16
C SER A 156 21.76 -51.64 -16.25
N GLU A 157 21.15 -50.98 -15.27
CA GLU A 157 19.87 -51.44 -14.73
C GLU A 157 18.78 -50.68 -15.48
N GLU A 158 18.43 -51.26 -16.63
CA GLU A 158 17.08 -51.19 -17.17
C GLU A 158 16.16 -51.94 -16.20
N SER A 159 15.19 -51.24 -15.61
CA SER A 159 13.77 -51.62 -15.43
C SER A 159 13.08 -50.70 -14.43
#